data_AF-A0A442HMV9-F1
#
_entry.id   AF-A0A442HMV9-F1
#
_cell.length_a   1.000
_cell.length_b   1.000
_cell.length_c   1.000
_cell.angle_alpha   90.00
_cell.angle_beta   90.00
_cell.angle_gamma   90.00
#
_symmetry.space_group_name_H-M   'P 1'
#
loop_
_entity.id
_entity.type
_entity.pdbx_description
1 polymer ?
#
loop_
_entity_poly.entity_id
_entity_poly.type
_entity_poly.pdbx_seq_one_letter_code
_entity_poly.pdbx_strand_id
1 'polypeptide(L)' 'MGLIVLHSGHFSKIFKRLMGTPCTLKWREAGERERLWVTCPSHPIAEGIGEFFELENEEMYGEQFAVPEPLETVFIS' A
#
# COMPACT_ATOMS: atom_id res chain seq x y z
N MET A 1 10.93 12.37 13.74
CA MET A 1 10.52 10.97 13.98
C MET A 1 9.75 10.49 12.76
N GLY A 2 9.92 9.24 12.32
CA GLY A 2 9.23 8.66 11.16
C GLY A 2 8.68 7.27 11.48
N LEU A 3 7.69 6.82 10.71
CA LEU A 3 7.05 5.51 10.83
C LEU A 3 6.82 4.94 9.42
N ILE A 4 7.24 3.70 9.19
CA ILE A 4 6.89 2.93 7.99
C ILE A 4 6.02 1.76 8.46
N VAL A 5 4.83 1.64 7.89
CA VAL A 5 3.89 0.54 8.16
C VAL A 5 3.89 -0.38 6.95
N LEU A 6 4.10 -1.68 7.18
CA LEU A 6 4.25 -2.67 6.12
C LEU A 6 3.08 -3.65 6.15
N HIS A 7 2.51 -3.92 4.97
CA HIS A 7 1.57 -5.01 4.72
C HIS A 7 0.44 -5.07 5.77
N SER A 8 0.24 -6.22 6.46
CA SER A 8 -0.76 -6.44 7.52
C SER A 8 -0.67 -5.47 8.71
N GLY A 9 0.41 -4.68 8.80
CA GLY A 9 0.53 -3.52 9.67
C GLY A 9 -0.55 -2.46 9.49
N HIS A 10 -1.29 -2.47 8.36
CA HIS A 10 -2.49 -1.65 8.16
C HIS A 10 -3.52 -1.84 9.28
N PHE A 11 -3.52 -2.99 9.97
CA PHE A 11 -4.43 -3.24 11.08
C PHE A 11 -3.81 -3.06 12.48
N SER A 12 -2.57 -2.55 12.54
CA SER A 12 -1.88 -2.29 13.80
C SER A 12 -2.57 -1.20 14.62
N LYS A 13 -2.46 -1.31 15.96
CA LYS A 13 -3.05 -0.33 16.89
C LYS A 13 -2.55 1.10 16.63
N ILE A 14 -1.26 1.24 16.28
CA ILE A 14 -0.67 2.56 16.03
C ILE A 14 -1.15 3.17 14.71
N PHE A 15 -1.22 2.38 13.62
CA PHE A 15 -1.68 2.88 12.33
C PHE A 15 -3.15 3.31 12.37
N LYS A 16 -4.02 2.47 12.93
CA LYS A 16 -5.44 2.81 13.14
C LYS A 16 -5.63 4.07 13.98
N ARG A 17 -4.80 4.25 15.02
CA ARG A 17 -4.83 5.45 15.86
C ARG A 17 -4.40 6.70 15.09
N LEU A 18 -3.39 6.60 14.24
CA LEU A 18 -2.90 7.73 13.43
C LEU A 18 -3.89 8.10 12.31
N MET A 19 -4.52 7.11 11.68
CA MET A 19 -5.48 7.34 10.58
C MET A 19 -6.87 7.77 11.06
N GLY A 20 -7.27 7.37 12.27
CA GLY A 20 -8.60 7.66 12.80
C GLY A 20 -9.72 6.86 12.11
N THR A 21 -9.38 5.85 11.32
CA THR A 21 -10.31 5.01 10.55
C THR A 21 -10.14 3.52 10.91
N PRO A 22 -11.06 2.64 10.47
CA PRO A 22 -10.92 1.21 10.69
C PRO A 22 -9.70 0.57 10.00
N CYS A 23 -9.19 1.17 8.92
CA CYS A 23 -8.11 0.64 8.06
C CYS A 23 -8.39 -0.79 7.54
N THR A 24 -9.66 -1.11 7.30
CA THR A 24 -10.09 -2.39 6.71
C THR A 24 -10.05 -2.35 5.19
N LEU A 25 -9.82 -3.50 4.57
CA LEU A 25 -9.74 -3.70 3.12
C LEU A 25 -10.27 -5.10 2.77
N LYS A 26 -10.54 -5.36 1.48
CA LYS A 26 -10.76 -6.73 0.99
C LYS A 26 -9.42 -7.43 0.88
N TRP A 27 -9.36 -8.72 1.18
CA TRP A 27 -8.13 -9.49 1.02
C TRP A 27 -8.39 -10.90 0.47
N ARG A 28 -7.38 -11.47 -0.19
CA ARG A 28 -7.38 -12.86 -0.64
C ARG A 28 -5.95 -13.39 -0.75
N GLU A 29 -5.68 -14.50 -0.08
CA GLU A 29 -4.42 -15.25 -0.20
C GLU A 29 -4.58 -16.36 -1.24
N ALA A 30 -4.02 -16.16 -2.44
CA ALA A 30 -4.13 -17.13 -3.54
C ALA A 30 -2.83 -17.29 -4.37
N GLY A 31 -1.71 -16.73 -3.91
CA GLY A 31 -0.43 -16.78 -4.62
C GLY A 31 -0.52 -16.14 -6.00
N GLU A 32 -1.17 -14.98 -6.09
CA GLU A 32 -1.41 -14.30 -7.36
C GLU A 32 -0.30 -13.29 -7.64
N ARG A 33 -0.08 -13.00 -8.91
CA ARG A 33 0.86 -11.95 -9.32
C ARG A 33 0.32 -10.58 -8.94
N GLU A 34 1.15 -9.76 -8.30
CA GLU A 34 0.90 -8.35 -8.06
C GLU A 34 1.79 -7.50 -8.97
N ARG A 35 1.26 -6.40 -9.50
CA ARG A 35 2.04 -5.40 -10.24
C ARG A 35 1.79 -4.04 -9.61
N LEU A 36 2.84 -3.45 -9.03
CA LEU A 36 2.77 -2.12 -8.46
C LEU A 36 3.22 -1.08 -9.48
N TRP A 37 2.28 -0.26 -9.95
CA TRP A 37 2.52 0.85 -10.87
C TRP A 37 2.98 2.09 -10.13
N VAL A 38 4.02 2.75 -10.63
CA VAL A 38 4.49 4.04 -10.11
C VAL A 38 3.58 5.15 -10.62
N THR A 39 2.79 5.75 -9.73
CA THR A 39 1.88 6.85 -10.07
C THR A 39 2.47 8.23 -9.80
N CYS A 40 3.51 8.32 -8.95
CA CYS A 40 4.26 9.55 -8.68
C CYS A 40 5.77 9.35 -8.96
N PRO A 41 6.20 9.38 -10.24
CA PRO A 41 7.59 9.05 -10.62
C PRO A 41 8.63 10.06 -10.12
N SER A 42 8.21 11.29 -9.79
CA SER A 42 9.09 12.30 -9.18
C SER A 42 9.23 12.16 -7.67
N HIS A 43 8.50 11.23 -7.02
CA HIS A 43 8.55 11.07 -5.58
C HIS A 43 9.86 10.39 -5.15
N PRO A 44 10.57 10.85 -4.10
CA PRO A 44 11.84 10.23 -3.67
C PRO A 44 11.74 8.74 -3.32
N ILE A 45 10.56 8.26 -2.89
CA ILE A 45 10.34 6.82 -2.62
C ILE A 45 10.41 5.97 -3.90
N ALA A 46 10.11 6.55 -5.06
CA ALA A 46 10.18 5.87 -6.35
C ALA A 46 11.54 6.03 -7.06
N GLU A 47 12.54 6.63 -6.41
CA GLU A 47 13.86 6.85 -7.01
C GLU A 47 14.50 5.52 -7.43
N GLY A 48 14.88 5.41 -8.71
CA GLY A 48 15.49 4.21 -9.28
C GLY A 48 14.51 3.08 -9.63
N ILE A 49 13.21 3.26 -9.41
CA ILE A 49 12.17 2.32 -9.83
C ILE A 49 11.66 2.70 -11.23
N GLY A 50 11.41 1.71 -12.09
CA GLY A 50 10.82 1.91 -13.42
C GLY A 50 9.33 2.29 -13.36
N GLU A 51 8.60 2.15 -14.45
CA GLU A 51 7.14 2.45 -14.49
C GLU A 51 6.31 1.55 -13.56
N PHE A 52 6.80 0.35 -13.29
CA PHE A 52 6.21 -0.61 -12.36
C PHE A 52 7.25 -1.66 -11.94
N PHE A 53 6.91 -2.47 -10.95
CA PHE A 53 7.58 -3.74 -10.66
C PHE A 53 6.55 -4.82 -10.36
N GLU A 54 6.95 -6.08 -10.49
CA GLU A 54 6.06 -7.23 -10.31
C GLU A 54 6.56 -8.12 -9.18
N LEU A 55 5.60 -8.64 -8.40
CA LEU A 55 5.81 -9.71 -7.44
C LEU A 55 5.09 -10.95 -7.98
N GLU A 56 5.80 -12.07 -8.09
CA GLU A 56 5.23 -13.30 -8.69
C GLU A 56 4.07 -13.85 -7.86
N ASN A 57 4.14 -13.71 -6.52
CA ASN A 57 3.13 -14.20 -5.59
C ASN A 57 2.95 -13.20 -4.43
N GLU A 58 1.74 -12.67 -4.26
CA GLU A 58 1.28 -11.90 -3.09
C GLU A 58 -0.19 -12.27 -2.75
N GLU A 59 -0.56 -12.05 -1.49
CA GLU A 59 -1.91 -11.75 -1.02
C GLU A 59 -2.42 -10.47 -1.68
N MET A 60 -3.64 -10.54 -2.23
CA MET A 60 -4.29 -9.38 -2.82
C MET A 60 -4.93 -8.55 -1.71
N TYR A 61 -4.63 -7.25 -1.66
CA TYR A 61 -5.42 -6.25 -0.95
C TYR A 61 -6.22 -5.40 -1.95
N GLY A 62 -7.51 -5.21 -1.66
CA GLY A 62 -8.45 -4.62 -2.60
C GLY A 62 -9.26 -3.47 -2.02
N GLU A 63 -9.58 -2.52 -2.89
CA GLU A 63 -10.44 -1.37 -2.58
C GLU A 63 -11.90 -1.79 -2.24
N GLN A 64 -12.60 -1.05 -1.39
CA GLN A 64 -12.18 0.21 -0.76
C GLN A 64 -11.30 -0.02 0.48
N PHE A 65 -10.10 0.60 0.50
CA PHE A 65 -9.26 0.64 1.69
C PHE A 65 -9.69 1.80 2.59
N ALA A 66 -10.16 1.48 3.79
CA ALA A 66 -10.74 2.45 4.72
C ALA A 66 -9.66 3.30 5.42
N VAL A 67 -8.94 4.11 4.65
CA VAL A 67 -7.99 5.14 5.11
C VAL A 67 -8.44 6.52 4.65
N PRO A 68 -8.00 7.60 5.31
CA PRO A 68 -8.15 8.96 4.76
C PRO A 68 -7.44 9.09 3.40
N GLU A 69 -7.78 10.12 2.63
CA GLU A 69 -7.03 10.43 1.42
C GLU A 69 -5.53 10.61 1.76
N PRO A 70 -4.63 9.91 1.06
CA PRO A 70 -3.21 10.12 1.24
C PRO A 70 -2.82 11.49 0.72
N LEU A 71 -1.76 12.07 1.30
CA LEU A 71 -1.16 13.28 0.74
C LEU A 71 -0.64 13.03 -0.68
N GLU A 72 -0.03 11.86 -0.90
CA GLU A 72 0.39 11.39 -2.22
C GLU A 72 0.24 9.87 -2.32
N THR A 73 -0.25 9.39 -3.46
CA THR A 73 -0.26 7.96 -3.82
C THR A 73 0.95 7.67 -4.70
N VAL A 74 1.92 6.93 -4.17
CA VAL A 74 3.17 6.60 -4.89
C VAL A 74 2.99 5.36 -5.78
N PHE A 75 2.22 4.37 -5.32
CA PHE A 75 1.96 3.13 -6.04
C PHE A 75 0.46 2.78 -6.06
N ILE A 76 0.05 2.11 -7.14
CA ILE A 76 -1.26 1.44 -7.27
C ILE A 76 -1.04 0.03 -7.79
N SER A 77 -1.72 -0.97 -7.22
CA SER A 77 -1.79 -2.33 -7.75
C SER A 77 -3.04 -2.60 -8.58
#